data_AF-A0A3M6YDJ2-F1
#
_entry.id   AF-A0A3M6YDJ2-F1
#
_cell.length_a   1.000
_cell.length_b   1.000
_cell.length_c   1.000
_cell.angle_alpha   90.00
_cell.angle_beta   90.00
_cell.angle_gamma   90.00
#
_symmetry.space_group_name_H-M   'P 1'
#
loop_
_entity.id
_entity.type
_entity.pdbx_description
1 polymer ?
#
loop_
_entity_poly.entity_id
_entity_poly.type
_entity_poly.pdbx_seq_one_letter_code
_entity_poly.pdbx_strand_id
1 'polypeptide(L)'
;MSVVGLDFGTQNAVIAVARNKGVDVVTNEVSNRATPSMVSFSPRCRFLGEGAKTQEVSNMKNTVASLTRLAGRSLQDPDVAIEQEYVSAPLVDVNGQVGAEVNYLGKKEKFTAAQLCAMFLTRAKQTASAELRLPVNDMVISVPAWYSDHQRRAILD
;
A
#
# COMPACT_ATOMS: atom_id res chain seq x y z
N MET A 1 -0.70 8.86 -24.39
CA MET A 1 0.14 8.17 -23.41
C MET A 1 0.27 9.11 -22.23
N SER A 2 -0.36 8.80 -21.11
CA SER A 2 -0.35 9.66 -19.92
C SER A 2 0.54 9.01 -18.87
N VAL A 3 1.56 9.73 -18.43
CA VAL A 3 2.44 9.27 -17.34
C VAL A 3 1.72 9.48 -16.02
N VAL A 4 1.66 8.43 -15.20
CA VAL A 4 1.05 8.46 -13.86
C VAL A 4 2.17 8.52 -12.82
N GLY A 5 2.10 9.50 -11.93
CA GLY A 5 2.92 9.59 -10.74
C GLY A 5 2.14 9.11 -9.52
N LEU A 6 2.78 8.31 -8.69
CA LEU A 6 2.26 7.90 -7.39
C LEU A 6 3.23 8.38 -6.31
N ASP A 7 2.76 9.28 -5.45
CA ASP A 7 3.41 9.50 -4.17
C ASP A 7 2.94 8.41 -3.20
N PHE A 8 3.80 7.41 -2.90
CA PHE A 8 3.43 6.29 -2.05
C PHE A 8 3.87 6.54 -0.60
N GLY A 9 3.11 7.40 0.08
CA GLY A 9 3.38 7.73 1.48
C GLY A 9 2.98 6.63 2.47
N THR A 10 3.52 6.69 3.68
CA THR A 10 3.23 5.73 4.76
C THR A 10 1.77 5.74 5.20
N GLN A 11 1.19 6.94 5.36
CA GLN A 11 -0.20 7.09 5.81
C GLN A 11 -1.16 7.21 4.63
N ASN A 12 -0.79 8.00 3.63
CA ASN A 12 -1.62 8.30 2.48
C ASN A 12 -0.78 8.26 1.21
N ALA A 13 -1.41 7.86 0.12
CA ALA A 13 -0.85 7.97 -1.21
C ALA A 13 -1.63 8.98 -2.05
N VAL A 14 -0.91 9.67 -2.94
CA VAL A 14 -1.46 10.68 -3.85
C VAL A 14 -1.12 10.29 -5.27
N ILE A 15 -2.12 10.33 -6.16
CA ILE A 15 -1.95 9.97 -7.57
C ILE A 15 -2.04 11.26 -8.38
N ALA A 16 -1.07 11.47 -9.26
CA ALA A 16 -1.03 12.61 -10.15
C ALA A 16 -0.87 12.16 -11.61
N VAL A 17 -1.51 12.88 -12.53
CA VAL A 17 -1.44 12.60 -13.97
C VAL A 17 -1.09 13.87 -14.73
N ALA A 18 -0.15 13.75 -15.68
CA ALA A 18 0.17 14.84 -16.58
C ALA A 18 -0.89 14.90 -17.71
N ARG A 19 -1.65 16.01 -17.78
CA ARG A 19 -2.65 16.25 -18.85
C ARG A 19 -2.78 17.74 -19.18
N ASN A 20 -3.09 18.06 -20.43
CA ASN A 20 -3.43 19.41 -20.89
C ASN A 20 -2.46 20.52 -20.43
N LYS A 21 -1.15 20.32 -20.65
CA LYS A 21 -0.08 21.26 -20.25
C LYS A 21 0.06 21.50 -18.73
N GLY A 22 -0.55 20.64 -17.91
CA GLY A 22 -0.45 20.70 -16.45
C GLY A 22 -0.38 19.32 -15.80
N VAL A 23 -0.35 19.32 -14.48
CA VAL A 23 -0.43 18.13 -13.63
C VAL A 23 -1.72 18.23 -12.84
N ASP A 24 -2.50 17.15 -12.85
CA ASP A 24 -3.74 17.06 -12.09
C ASP A 24 -3.64 15.96 -11.03
N VAL A 25 -4.23 16.22 -9.87
CA VAL A 25 -4.25 15.28 -8.75
C VAL A 25 -5.57 14.53 -8.77
N VAL A 26 -5.48 13.22 -8.96
CA VAL A 26 -6.61 12.33 -9.14
C VAL A 26 -7.34 12.12 -7.82
N THR A 27 -8.67 12.17 -7.86
CA THR A 27 -9.53 11.81 -6.73
C THR A 27 -9.85 10.32 -6.73
N ASN A 28 -9.97 9.73 -5.56
CA ASN A 28 -10.43 8.36 -5.36
C ASN A 28 -11.97 8.25 -5.45
N GLU A 29 -12.51 7.06 -5.18
CA GLU A 29 -13.93 6.74 -5.30
C GLU A 29 -14.86 7.56 -4.37
N VAL A 30 -14.32 8.22 -3.35
CA VAL A 30 -15.07 9.10 -2.43
C VAL A 30 -14.69 10.58 -2.62
N SER A 31 -14.11 10.94 -3.75
CA SER A 31 -13.67 12.30 -4.10
C SER A 31 -12.49 12.85 -3.28
N ASN A 32 -11.75 11.99 -2.55
CA ASN A 32 -10.55 12.40 -1.82
C ASN A 32 -9.31 12.34 -2.71
N ARG A 33 -8.39 13.30 -2.56
CA ARG A 33 -7.10 13.32 -3.28
C ARG A 33 -5.99 12.51 -2.58
N ALA A 34 -6.17 12.19 -1.32
CA ALA A 34 -5.27 11.39 -0.51
C ALA A 34 -5.97 10.08 -0.17
N THR A 35 -5.39 8.95 -0.58
CA THR A 35 -5.95 7.62 -0.31
C THR A 35 -5.16 6.94 0.80
N PRO A 36 -5.81 6.47 1.88
CA PRO A 36 -5.11 5.80 2.99
C PRO A 36 -4.28 4.59 2.52
N SER A 37 -3.00 4.52 2.86
CA SER A 37 -2.08 3.46 2.44
C SER A 37 -2.20 2.23 3.34
N MET A 38 -3.32 1.52 3.21
CA MET A 38 -3.70 0.41 4.08
C MET A 38 -4.41 -0.72 3.31
N VAL A 39 -4.30 -1.93 3.84
CA VAL A 39 -4.98 -3.14 3.35
C VAL A 39 -5.72 -3.80 4.50
N SER A 40 -7.02 -4.08 4.34
CA SER A 40 -7.81 -4.82 5.33
C SER A 40 -8.34 -6.12 4.72
N PHE A 41 -8.30 -7.20 5.48
CA PHE A 41 -8.73 -8.53 5.05
C PHE A 41 -10.01 -8.95 5.76
N SER A 42 -10.93 -9.55 5.01
CA SER A 42 -12.17 -10.10 5.52
C SER A 42 -12.36 -11.55 5.05
N PRO A 43 -13.37 -12.28 5.58
CA PRO A 43 -13.68 -13.63 5.14
C PRO A 43 -14.11 -13.75 3.68
N ARG A 44 -14.44 -12.64 2.99
CA ARG A 44 -14.96 -12.68 1.61
C ARG A 44 -14.05 -11.96 0.62
N CYS A 45 -13.47 -10.84 1.03
CA CYS A 45 -12.68 -9.99 0.14
C CYS A 45 -11.63 -9.21 0.93
N ARG A 46 -10.79 -8.48 0.20
CA ARG A 46 -9.85 -7.49 0.74
C ARG A 46 -10.35 -6.09 0.43
N PHE A 47 -10.19 -5.18 1.38
CA PHE A 47 -10.45 -3.77 1.23
C PHE A 47 -9.12 -3.03 1.13
N LEU A 48 -9.06 -2.00 0.30
CA LEU A 48 -7.87 -1.20 0.02
C LEU A 48 -8.24 0.27 0.15
N GLY A 49 -7.32 1.11 0.58
CA GLY A 49 -7.59 2.55 0.64
C GLY A 49 -8.63 2.92 1.69
N GLU A 50 -9.59 3.74 1.27
CA GLU A 50 -10.71 4.19 2.09
C GLU A 50 -11.50 3.03 2.70
N GLY A 51 -11.76 1.99 1.90
CA GLY A 51 -12.44 0.78 2.38
C GLY A 51 -11.68 0.11 3.52
N ALA A 52 -10.35 0.05 3.46
CA ALA A 52 -9.54 -0.48 4.56
C ALA A 52 -9.59 0.42 5.79
N LYS A 53 -9.56 1.75 5.60
CA LYS A 53 -9.61 2.73 6.68
C LYS A 53 -10.91 2.64 7.49
N THR A 54 -12.05 2.39 6.84
CA THR A 54 -13.33 2.20 7.56
C THR A 54 -13.33 0.98 8.50
N GLN A 55 -12.45 0.00 8.25
CA GLN A 55 -12.34 -1.23 9.02
C GLN A 55 -11.22 -1.19 10.08
N GLU A 56 -10.46 -0.10 10.15
CA GLU A 56 -9.26 -0.01 11.00
C GLU A 56 -9.55 -0.30 12.47
N VAL A 57 -10.66 0.23 13.01
CA VAL A 57 -11.03 0.07 14.43
C VAL A 57 -11.73 -1.27 14.67
N SER A 58 -12.71 -1.64 13.84
CA SER A 58 -13.51 -2.85 14.02
C SER A 58 -12.76 -4.14 13.67
N ASN A 59 -11.78 -4.06 12.76
CA ASN A 59 -11.03 -5.17 12.21
C ASN A 59 -9.51 -4.95 12.31
N MET A 60 -9.06 -4.40 13.44
CA MET A 60 -7.67 -3.97 13.66
C MET A 60 -6.62 -5.05 13.38
N LYS A 61 -6.88 -6.31 13.78
CA LYS A 61 -5.92 -7.42 13.64
C LYS A 61 -5.73 -7.90 12.20
N ASN A 62 -6.68 -7.59 11.32
CA ASN A 62 -6.62 -7.95 9.90
C ASN A 62 -6.49 -6.71 9.01
N THR A 63 -6.13 -5.56 9.58
CA THR A 63 -5.90 -4.30 8.86
C THR A 63 -4.45 -3.89 9.03
N VAL A 64 -3.72 -3.86 7.92
CA VAL A 64 -2.29 -3.55 7.90
C VAL A 64 -2.09 -2.14 7.34
N ALA A 65 -1.42 -1.29 8.13
CA ALA A 65 -1.00 0.06 7.76
C ALA A 65 0.53 0.11 7.59
N SER A 66 1.07 1.32 7.38
CA SER A 66 2.52 1.57 7.32
C SER A 66 3.27 0.71 6.29
N LEU A 67 2.61 0.35 5.18
CA LEU A 67 3.10 -0.64 4.21
C LEU A 67 4.53 -0.35 3.74
N THR A 68 4.80 0.92 3.42
CA THR A 68 6.11 1.36 2.91
C THR A 68 7.20 1.29 3.98
N ARG A 69 6.90 1.50 5.27
CA ARG A 69 7.89 1.35 6.34
C ARG A 69 8.34 -0.09 6.55
N LEU A 70 7.51 -1.06 6.19
CA LEU A 70 7.79 -2.49 6.29
C LEU A 70 8.50 -3.05 5.05
N ALA A 71 8.25 -2.47 3.86
CA ALA A 71 8.79 -2.97 2.61
C ALA A 71 10.33 -3.05 2.62
N GLY A 72 10.86 -4.22 2.22
CA GLY A 72 12.30 -4.46 2.13
C GLY A 72 13.03 -4.48 3.48
N ARG A 73 12.35 -4.82 4.57
CA ARG A 73 12.96 -5.04 5.89
C ARG A 73 12.82 -6.49 6.34
N SER A 74 13.62 -6.88 7.32
CA SER A 74 13.48 -8.14 8.06
C SER A 74 12.69 -7.89 9.35
N LEU A 75 12.15 -8.95 9.97
CA LEU A 75 11.46 -8.81 11.25
C LEU A 75 12.38 -8.35 12.39
N GLN A 76 13.69 -8.59 12.27
CA GLN A 76 14.70 -8.24 13.28
C GLN A 76 15.21 -6.80 13.15
N ASP A 77 14.74 -6.04 12.17
CA ASP A 77 15.11 -4.64 11.98
C ASP A 77 14.58 -3.78 13.15
N PRO A 78 15.42 -2.95 13.81
CA PRO A 78 15.00 -2.08 14.90
C PRO A 78 13.84 -1.14 14.53
N ASP A 79 13.76 -0.67 13.28
CA ASP A 79 12.66 0.18 12.84
C ASP A 79 11.34 -0.61 12.76
N VAL A 80 11.39 -1.91 12.48
CA VAL A 80 10.21 -2.79 12.48
C VAL A 80 9.73 -3.02 13.90
N ALA A 81 10.62 -3.11 14.89
CA ALA A 81 10.24 -3.19 16.29
C ALA A 81 9.43 -1.97 16.75
N ILE A 82 9.80 -0.77 16.28
CA ILE A 82 9.02 0.46 16.53
C ILE A 82 7.66 0.38 15.83
N GLU A 83 7.62 -0.07 14.56
CA GLU A 83 6.34 -0.20 13.84
C GLU A 83 5.38 -1.22 14.47
N GLN A 84 5.88 -2.26 15.15
CA GLN A 84 5.04 -3.23 15.87
C GLN A 84 4.21 -2.59 16.99
N GLU A 85 4.62 -1.44 17.51
CA GLU A 85 3.85 -0.70 18.52
C GLU A 85 2.61 -0.01 17.92
N TYR A 86 2.62 0.27 16.61
CA TYR A 86 1.57 1.02 15.92
C TYR A 86 0.76 0.16 14.95
N VAL A 87 1.36 -0.88 14.37
CA VAL A 87 0.67 -1.81 13.47
C VAL A 87 -0.05 -2.87 14.28
N SER A 88 -1.38 -2.79 14.32
CA SER A 88 -2.22 -3.72 15.10
C SER A 88 -2.27 -5.14 14.53
N ALA A 89 -1.95 -5.32 13.25
CA ALA A 89 -1.84 -6.64 12.63
C ALA A 89 -0.56 -7.34 13.08
N PRO A 90 -0.59 -8.65 13.40
CA PRO A 90 0.60 -9.40 13.78
C PRO A 90 1.66 -9.38 12.68
N LEU A 91 2.79 -8.70 12.94
CA LEU A 91 3.94 -8.74 12.04
C LEU A 91 4.73 -10.03 12.27
N VAL A 92 5.07 -10.70 11.17
CA VAL A 92 5.72 -12.01 11.18
C VAL A 92 6.84 -12.06 10.15
N ASP A 93 7.75 -13.00 10.33
CA ASP A 93 8.75 -13.31 9.32
C ASP A 93 8.11 -14.18 8.22
N VAL A 94 8.35 -13.78 6.98
CA VAL A 94 7.95 -14.48 5.78
C VAL A 94 9.18 -14.60 4.89
N ASN A 95 9.87 -15.74 4.99
CA ASN A 95 11.09 -16.04 4.23
C ASN A 95 12.21 -15.01 4.42
N GLY A 96 12.44 -14.54 5.66
CA GLY A 96 13.48 -13.56 5.99
C GLY A 96 13.09 -12.10 5.73
N GLN A 97 11.86 -11.85 5.28
CA GLN A 97 11.29 -10.51 5.13
C GLN A 97 10.15 -10.31 6.11
N VAL A 98 9.94 -9.07 6.54
CA VAL A 98 8.77 -8.73 7.35
C VAL A 98 7.49 -8.84 6.50
N GLY A 99 6.47 -9.39 7.11
CA GLY A 99 5.12 -9.50 6.58
C GLY A 99 4.09 -9.39 7.69
N ALA A 100 2.83 -9.66 7.34
CA ALA A 100 1.73 -9.70 8.31
C ALA A 100 0.97 -11.03 8.21
N GLU A 101 0.58 -11.58 9.36
CA GLU A 101 -0.36 -12.69 9.46
C GLU A 101 -1.78 -12.15 9.67
N VAL A 102 -2.70 -12.52 8.78
CA VAL A 102 -4.08 -12.04 8.78
C VAL A 102 -5.05 -13.20 8.56
N ASN A 103 -6.31 -13.03 8.96
CA ASN A 103 -7.37 -13.96 8.59
C ASN A 103 -8.02 -13.52 7.28
N TYR A 104 -7.80 -14.29 6.23
CA TYR A 104 -8.33 -14.03 4.90
C TYR A 104 -9.03 -15.29 4.36
N LEU A 105 -10.23 -15.13 3.80
CA LEU A 105 -11.03 -16.24 3.27
C LEU A 105 -11.26 -17.38 4.29
N GLY A 106 -11.36 -17.03 5.57
CA GLY A 106 -11.58 -17.98 6.67
C GLY A 106 -10.33 -18.77 7.09
N LYS A 107 -9.14 -18.41 6.59
CA LYS A 107 -7.87 -19.05 6.94
C LYS A 107 -6.84 -18.02 7.39
N LYS A 108 -5.86 -18.47 8.18
CA LYS A 108 -4.67 -17.67 8.50
C LYS A 108 -3.74 -17.66 7.29
N GLU A 109 -3.47 -16.48 6.77
CA GLU A 109 -2.61 -16.25 5.62
C GLU A 109 -1.48 -15.29 6.02
N LYS A 110 -0.33 -15.46 5.38
CA LYS A 110 0.85 -14.60 5.60
C LYS A 110 1.20 -13.90 4.30
N PHE A 111 1.34 -12.58 4.35
CA PHE A 111 1.73 -11.78 3.20
C PHE A 111 3.01 -11.01 3.51
N THR A 112 3.95 -10.98 2.57
CA THR A 112 5.13 -10.12 2.68
C THR A 112 4.73 -8.65 2.58
N ALA A 113 5.54 -7.74 3.12
CA ALA A 113 5.31 -6.30 2.97
C ALA A 113 5.24 -5.87 1.49
N ALA A 114 6.03 -6.50 0.61
CA ALA A 114 5.98 -6.27 -0.83
C ALA A 114 4.62 -6.67 -1.44
N GLN A 115 4.07 -7.83 -1.07
CA GLN A 115 2.74 -8.25 -1.50
C GLN A 115 1.65 -7.29 -1.04
N LEU A 116 1.73 -6.77 0.20
CA LEU A 116 0.79 -5.77 0.70
C LEU A 116 0.89 -4.45 -0.07
N CYS A 117 2.12 -4.00 -0.37
CA CYS A 117 2.36 -2.87 -1.24
C CYS A 117 1.73 -3.09 -2.63
N ALA A 118 1.97 -4.25 -3.25
CA ALA A 118 1.42 -4.59 -4.57
C ALA A 118 -0.13 -4.60 -4.58
N MET A 119 -0.77 -5.06 -3.49
CA MET A 119 -2.22 -4.97 -3.34
C MET A 119 -2.68 -3.51 -3.37
N PHE A 120 -1.99 -2.60 -2.68
CA PHE A 120 -2.30 -1.17 -2.71
C PHE A 120 -2.00 -0.53 -4.07
N LEU A 121 -0.87 -0.87 -4.71
CA LEU A 121 -0.53 -0.40 -6.06
C LEU A 121 -1.59 -0.79 -7.09
N THR A 122 -2.20 -1.98 -6.92
CA THR A 122 -3.34 -2.39 -7.75
C THR A 122 -4.51 -1.42 -7.61
N ARG A 123 -4.80 -0.93 -6.40
CA ARG A 123 -5.82 0.11 -6.20
C ARG A 123 -5.41 1.43 -6.87
N ALA A 124 -4.16 1.87 -6.69
CA ALA A 124 -3.68 3.09 -7.31
C ALA A 124 -3.80 3.05 -8.85
N LYS A 125 -3.44 1.91 -9.46
CA LYS A 125 -3.64 1.66 -10.89
C LYS A 125 -5.11 1.73 -11.30
N GLN A 126 -6.01 1.13 -10.53
CA GLN A 126 -7.46 1.17 -10.80
C GLN A 126 -8.00 2.59 -10.76
N THR A 127 -7.64 3.37 -9.73
CA THR A 127 -8.03 4.78 -9.58
C THR A 127 -7.54 5.62 -10.75
N ALA A 128 -6.26 5.51 -11.12
CA ALA A 128 -5.70 6.23 -12.26
C ALA A 128 -6.35 5.80 -13.60
N SER A 129 -6.60 4.51 -13.80
CA SER A 129 -7.22 3.99 -15.02
C SER A 129 -8.69 4.44 -15.16
N ALA A 130 -9.42 4.54 -14.04
CA ALA A 130 -10.79 5.04 -14.02
C ALA A 130 -10.84 6.53 -14.39
N GLU A 131 -9.94 7.35 -13.85
CA GLU A 131 -9.85 8.78 -14.15
C GLU A 131 -9.45 9.04 -15.61
N LEU A 132 -8.47 8.29 -16.13
CA LEU A 132 -7.98 8.45 -17.49
C LEU A 132 -8.87 7.76 -18.54
N ARG A 133 -9.79 6.87 -18.12
CA ARG A 133 -10.60 6.00 -18.99
C ARG A 133 -9.76 5.19 -19.99
N LEU A 134 -8.53 4.85 -19.59
CA LEU A 134 -7.53 4.16 -20.39
C LEU A 134 -6.72 3.23 -19.49
N PRO A 135 -6.16 2.13 -20.05
CA PRO A 135 -5.26 1.27 -19.28
C PRO A 135 -4.00 2.02 -18.87
N VAL A 136 -3.62 1.89 -17.59
CA VAL A 136 -2.35 2.40 -17.05
C VAL A 136 -1.34 1.25 -16.94
N ASN A 137 -0.27 1.33 -17.72
CA ASN A 137 0.83 0.36 -17.72
C ASN A 137 2.10 0.93 -17.07
N ASP A 138 2.34 2.22 -17.24
CA ASP A 138 3.56 2.88 -16.77
C ASP A 138 3.22 3.80 -15.59
N MET A 139 3.97 3.64 -14.50
CA MET A 139 3.81 4.44 -13.28
C MET A 139 5.19 4.76 -12.69
N VAL A 140 5.36 6.00 -12.24
CA VAL A 140 6.53 6.41 -11.46
C VAL A 140 6.10 6.45 -10.00
N ILE A 141 6.80 5.70 -9.14
CA ILE A 141 6.49 5.58 -7.72
C ILE A 141 7.55 6.33 -6.90
N SER A 142 7.11 7.21 -5.99
CA SER A 142 8.01 7.89 -5.06
C SER A 142 8.52 6.93 -3.99
N VAL A 143 9.76 7.15 -3.55
CA VAL A 143 10.33 6.47 -2.37
C VAL A 143 11.15 7.47 -1.57
N PRO A 144 11.26 7.32 -0.23
CA PRO A 144 12.10 8.17 0.59
C PRO A 144 13.57 8.16 0.13
N ALA A 145 14.24 9.31 0.25
CA ALA A 145 15.62 9.48 -0.20
C ALA A 145 16.59 8.50 0.50
N TRP A 146 16.34 8.21 1.77
CA TRP A 146 17.15 7.32 2.61
C TRP A 146 16.83 5.83 2.47
N TYR A 147 15.94 5.43 1.55
CA TYR A 147 15.74 4.01 1.28
C TYR A 147 17.02 3.37 0.71
N SER A 148 17.39 2.24 1.30
CA SER A 148 18.42 1.35 0.77
C SER A 148 18.00 0.75 -0.58
N ASP A 149 18.97 0.23 -1.32
CA ASP A 149 18.70 -0.47 -2.58
C ASP A 149 17.74 -1.64 -2.42
N HIS A 150 17.81 -2.36 -1.30
CA HIS A 150 16.90 -3.47 -1.03
C HIS A 150 15.45 -3.00 -0.87
N GLN A 151 15.22 -1.91 -0.14
CA GLN A 151 13.89 -1.31 0.01
C GLN A 151 13.35 -0.76 -1.30
N ARG A 152 14.22 -0.11 -2.10
CA ARG A 152 13.84 0.39 -3.44
C ARG A 152 13.42 -0.76 -4.36
N ARG A 153 14.16 -1.88 -4.37
CA ARG A 153 13.80 -3.08 -5.13
C ARG A 153 12.51 -3.72 -4.63
N ALA A 154 12.28 -3.78 -3.31
CA ALA A 154 11.06 -4.34 -2.74
C ALA A 154 9.78 -3.57 -3.11
N ILE A 155 9.88 -2.27 -3.41
CA ILE A 155 8.76 -1.46 -3.94
C ILE A 155 8.60 -1.64 -5.46
N LEU A 156 9.67 -2.03 -6.15
CA LEU A 156 9.69 -2.24 -7.60
C LEU A 156 9.17 -3.62 -8.02
N ASP A 157 9.41 -4.66 -7.21
CA ASP A 157 8.94 -6.05 -7.40
C ASP A 157 7.41 -6.19 -7.36
#